data_AF-A0A917FBQ6-F1
#
_entry.id   AF-A0A917FBQ6-F1
#
_cell.length_a   1.000
_cell.length_b   1.000
_cell.length_c   1.000
_cell.angle_alpha   90.00
_cell.angle_beta   90.00
_cell.angle_gamma   90.00
#
_symmetry.space_group_name_H-M   'P 1'
#
loop_
_entity.id
_entity.type
_entity.pdbx_description
1 polymer ?
#
loop_
_entity_poly.entity_id
_entity_poly.type
_entity_poly.pdbx_seq_one_letter_code
_entity_poly.pdbx_strand_id
1 'polypeptide(L)'
;MTEITSSEELKEWLKGQDKQISVAIAARIALRLIPIFDKAVVYEDKDAMILPLLRAMSISWFGGIELSKDIMELAIDAAPSASFANAVFALAMKPNVDADNIFVYAFSKNVVASLAAGTADAALAALSYRSSDVIVSNVWQEISYDVTFLEEDNAVGALIERPLFLGEMDSKLKKRWQSMKEALLNLDENWQVWTNWYEDRLVGGPRPNGRLVIEALERERVLIPDEDWNKGAAHVNALIAEMEKRYQVPEPPVQRLAEIMLQVGEDHKVHIQPHPLTTRDAAQDKRWHDAWDGLRDALEDFVHYVPEGNNRALDRAVQRYQEALSSHFENMNVIKLGQTGNRLSELLQRAKDELMDDVAAELAALLVNHNDFIKQVPEWRNYQKDADTGVAKSDVDFAREVVNQLDDQGDLLDDDVIEEFKTYADFLFDDYVPQEDDKAVVSDPVVVDFVRSVGNLLSVVAKPVVDCARKVRAGVDALNRKAFEWRAQRFLIQLEDMGLMDMLIAYAGSSREFAWLAPIIAYVRGKMRD
;
A
#
# COMPACT_ATOMS: atom_id res chain seq x y z
N MET A 1 -30.57 13.45 14.33
CA MET A 1 -30.43 12.80 13.02
C MET A 1 -31.44 13.43 12.10
N THR A 2 -31.00 14.35 11.26
CA THR A 2 -31.84 14.96 10.24
C THR A 2 -32.01 13.96 9.10
N GLU A 3 -33.26 13.62 8.80
CA GLU A 3 -33.62 12.76 7.68
C GLU A 3 -33.94 13.64 6.47
N ILE A 4 -33.21 13.42 5.38
CA ILE A 4 -33.40 14.11 4.10
C ILE A 4 -33.93 13.10 3.10
N THR A 5 -35.19 13.26 2.72
CA THR A 5 -35.92 12.32 1.84
C THR A 5 -36.26 12.92 0.48
N SER A 6 -36.05 14.23 0.32
CA SER A 6 -36.44 14.96 -0.88
C SER A 6 -35.48 16.07 -1.25
N SER A 7 -35.62 16.54 -2.49
CA SER A 7 -34.81 17.63 -3.00
C SER A 7 -35.06 18.94 -2.29
N GLU A 8 -36.32 19.19 -1.96
CA GLU A 8 -36.79 20.39 -1.28
C GLU A 8 -36.22 20.47 0.13
N GLU A 9 -36.17 19.34 0.85
CA GLU A 9 -35.59 19.25 2.19
C GLU A 9 -34.08 19.54 2.18
N LEU A 10 -33.32 18.94 1.26
CA LEU A 10 -31.88 19.23 1.20
C LEU A 10 -31.62 20.69 0.78
N LYS A 11 -32.42 21.24 -0.16
CA LYS A 11 -32.29 22.67 -0.56
C LYS A 11 -32.49 23.58 0.63
N GLU A 12 -33.52 23.31 1.45
CA GLU A 12 -33.80 24.10 2.63
C GLU A 12 -32.68 23.98 3.66
N TRP A 13 -32.17 22.78 3.89
CA TRP A 13 -31.03 22.55 4.79
C TRP A 13 -29.78 23.32 4.35
N LEU A 14 -29.44 23.27 3.05
CA LEU A 14 -28.24 23.89 2.49
C LEU A 14 -28.25 25.43 2.51
N LYS A 15 -29.43 26.08 2.50
CA LYS A 15 -29.51 27.56 2.58
C LYS A 15 -28.83 28.13 3.83
N GLY A 16 -28.77 27.34 4.91
CA GLY A 16 -28.14 27.73 6.17
C GLY A 16 -26.67 27.34 6.29
N GLN A 17 -26.08 26.68 5.28
CA GLN A 17 -24.75 26.09 5.38
C GLN A 17 -23.67 26.91 4.69
N ASP A 18 -22.43 26.70 5.10
CA ASP A 18 -21.27 27.25 4.40
C ASP A 18 -21.15 26.71 2.97
N LYS A 19 -20.53 27.52 2.10
CA LYS A 19 -20.35 27.16 0.69
C LYS A 19 -19.54 25.87 0.52
N GLN A 20 -18.54 25.65 1.37
CA GLN A 20 -17.72 24.43 1.34
C GLN A 20 -18.55 23.17 1.65
N ILE A 21 -19.46 23.24 2.62
CA ILE A 21 -20.42 22.16 2.92
C ILE A 21 -21.28 21.86 1.69
N SER A 22 -21.81 22.90 1.05
CA SER A 22 -22.66 22.75 -0.14
C SER A 22 -21.92 22.08 -1.30
N VAL A 23 -20.67 22.48 -1.54
CA VAL A 23 -19.79 21.88 -2.55
C VAL A 23 -19.49 20.42 -2.22
N ALA A 24 -19.17 20.12 -0.95
CA ALA A 24 -18.83 18.77 -0.52
C ALA A 24 -19.99 17.79 -0.67
N ILE A 25 -21.20 18.18 -0.24
CA ILE A 25 -22.42 17.38 -0.40
C ILE A 25 -22.72 17.17 -1.89
N ALA A 26 -22.64 18.22 -2.71
CA ALA A 26 -22.85 18.11 -4.14
C ALA A 26 -21.84 17.16 -4.82
N ALA A 27 -20.56 17.24 -4.45
CA ALA A 27 -19.52 16.35 -4.95
C ALA A 27 -19.81 14.89 -4.63
N ARG A 28 -20.14 14.57 -3.37
CA ARG A 28 -20.45 13.19 -2.94
C ARG A 28 -21.70 12.64 -3.63
N ILE A 29 -22.75 13.46 -3.80
CA ILE A 29 -23.96 13.06 -4.56
C ILE A 29 -23.59 12.76 -6.02
N ALA A 30 -22.82 13.63 -6.66
CA ALA A 30 -22.42 13.45 -8.05
C ALA A 30 -21.60 12.16 -8.23
N LEU A 31 -20.64 11.91 -7.32
CA LEU A 31 -19.81 10.71 -7.35
C LEU A 31 -20.64 9.43 -7.23
N ARG A 32 -21.63 9.37 -6.33
CA ARG A 32 -22.54 8.20 -6.19
C ARG A 32 -23.29 7.85 -7.47
N LEU A 33 -23.42 8.81 -8.39
CA LEU A 33 -24.23 8.71 -9.60
C LEU A 33 -23.38 8.51 -10.87
N ILE A 34 -22.04 8.49 -10.77
CA ILE A 34 -21.13 8.13 -11.87
C ILE A 34 -21.55 6.83 -12.59
N PRO A 35 -21.89 5.72 -11.90
CA PRO A 35 -22.15 4.45 -12.58
C PRO A 35 -23.33 4.51 -13.56
N ILE A 36 -24.20 5.51 -13.46
CA ILE A 36 -25.37 5.67 -14.33
C ILE A 36 -24.98 6.16 -15.74
N PHE A 37 -23.74 6.64 -15.91
CA PHE A 37 -23.16 7.01 -17.20
C PHE A 37 -22.47 5.84 -17.92
N ASP A 38 -22.73 4.58 -17.52
CA ASP A 38 -22.14 3.38 -18.13
C ASP A 38 -22.31 3.35 -19.65
N LYS A 39 -23.47 3.80 -20.14
CA LYS A 39 -23.76 3.86 -21.57
C LYS A 39 -23.10 5.04 -22.29
N ALA A 40 -22.55 6.05 -21.60
CA ALA A 40 -21.90 7.19 -22.27
C ALA A 40 -20.62 6.76 -22.99
N VAL A 41 -19.95 5.72 -22.47
CA VAL A 41 -18.67 5.23 -22.98
C VAL A 41 -18.78 4.60 -24.37
N VAL A 42 -19.98 4.16 -24.78
CA VAL A 42 -20.20 3.51 -26.08
C VAL A 42 -20.56 4.48 -27.22
N TYR A 43 -20.68 5.78 -26.94
CA TYR A 43 -20.95 6.78 -27.98
C TYR A 43 -19.65 7.29 -28.63
N GLU A 44 -19.73 7.71 -29.89
CA GLU A 44 -18.57 8.26 -30.63
C GLU A 44 -17.96 9.48 -29.91
N ASP A 45 -18.82 10.34 -29.34
CA ASP A 45 -18.41 11.55 -28.61
C ASP A 45 -18.14 11.32 -27.10
N LYS A 46 -17.81 10.09 -26.69
CA LYS A 46 -17.59 9.73 -25.27
C LYS A 46 -16.61 10.66 -24.54
N ASP A 47 -15.57 11.14 -25.20
CA ASP A 47 -14.54 11.99 -24.60
C ASP A 47 -15.11 13.38 -24.29
N ALA A 48 -16.00 13.87 -25.16
CA ALA A 48 -16.74 15.11 -24.94
C ALA A 48 -17.84 14.95 -23.86
N MET A 49 -18.10 13.74 -23.38
CA MET A 49 -19.05 13.45 -22.30
C MET A 49 -18.36 13.16 -20.95
N ILE A 50 -17.48 12.16 -20.93
CA ILE A 50 -16.93 11.59 -19.71
C ILE A 50 -15.82 12.45 -19.11
N LEU A 51 -14.90 12.97 -19.94
CA LEU A 51 -13.76 13.74 -19.44
C LEU A 51 -14.20 15.04 -18.76
N PRO A 52 -15.11 15.86 -19.33
CA PRO A 52 -15.62 17.05 -18.64
C PRO A 52 -16.35 16.72 -17.34
N LEU A 53 -17.08 15.60 -17.29
CA LEU A 53 -17.79 15.15 -16.10
C LEU A 53 -16.82 14.83 -14.96
N LEU A 54 -15.80 14.01 -15.25
CA LEU A 54 -14.77 13.63 -14.28
C LEU A 54 -13.94 14.83 -13.82
N ARG A 55 -13.60 15.74 -14.74
CA ARG A 55 -12.96 17.01 -14.40
C ARG A 55 -13.76 17.78 -13.36
N ALA A 56 -15.03 18.04 -13.65
CA ALA A 56 -15.86 18.86 -12.77
C ALA A 56 -16.09 18.20 -11.40
N MET A 57 -16.24 16.87 -11.37
CA MET A 57 -16.31 16.11 -10.13
C MET A 57 -15.01 16.19 -9.32
N SER A 58 -13.84 16.11 -9.97
CA SER A 58 -12.55 16.22 -9.29
C SER A 58 -12.35 17.60 -8.66
N ILE A 59 -12.71 18.67 -9.37
CA ILE A 59 -12.65 20.05 -8.86
C ILE A 59 -13.57 20.21 -7.64
N SER A 60 -14.78 19.65 -7.69
CA SER A 60 -15.74 19.78 -6.58
C SER A 60 -15.38 18.94 -5.37
N TRP A 61 -14.88 17.73 -5.60
CA TRP A 61 -14.37 16.89 -4.52
C TRP A 61 -13.21 17.59 -3.80
N PHE A 62 -12.25 18.15 -4.56
CA PHE A 62 -11.14 18.90 -4.00
C PHE A 62 -11.59 20.20 -3.32
N GLY A 63 -12.58 20.90 -3.87
CA GLY A 63 -13.19 22.09 -3.25
C GLY A 63 -13.91 21.80 -1.93
N GLY A 64 -14.25 20.54 -1.65
CA GLY A 64 -14.70 20.11 -0.31
C GLY A 64 -13.56 20.04 0.71
N ILE A 65 -12.31 19.86 0.27
CA ILE A 65 -11.10 19.85 1.10
C ILE A 65 -10.57 21.29 1.26
N GLU A 66 -10.24 21.93 0.14
CA GLU A 66 -9.67 23.28 0.08
C GLU A 66 -10.54 24.19 -0.79
N LEU A 67 -11.38 25.02 -0.15
CA LEU A 67 -12.17 26.01 -0.86
C LEU A 67 -11.42 27.35 -0.95
N SER A 68 -10.65 27.54 -2.02
CA SER A 68 -9.94 28.79 -2.33
C SER A 68 -10.60 29.55 -3.50
N LYS A 69 -10.18 30.81 -3.71
CA LYS A 69 -10.68 31.64 -4.83
C LYS A 69 -10.39 31.00 -6.18
N ASP A 70 -9.19 30.44 -6.34
CA ASP A 70 -8.75 29.83 -7.59
C ASP A 70 -9.56 28.55 -7.89
N ILE A 71 -9.82 27.73 -6.87
CA ILE A 71 -10.67 26.53 -7.01
C ILE A 71 -12.11 26.90 -7.37
N MET A 72 -12.65 27.99 -6.79
CA MET A 72 -13.97 28.49 -7.17
C MET A 72 -14.02 29.00 -8.62
N GLU A 73 -12.98 29.68 -9.10
CA GLU A 73 -12.89 30.13 -10.49
C GLU A 73 -12.82 28.94 -11.46
N LEU A 74 -12.01 27.93 -11.15
CA LEU A 74 -11.93 26.70 -11.93
C LEU A 74 -13.26 25.92 -11.97
N ALA A 75 -14.01 25.89 -10.87
CA ALA A 75 -15.32 25.26 -10.83
C ALA A 75 -16.33 25.99 -11.73
N ILE A 76 -16.27 27.33 -11.76
CA ILE A 76 -17.10 28.16 -12.66
C ILE A 76 -16.76 27.86 -14.12
N ASP A 77 -15.47 27.76 -14.46
CA ASP A 77 -15.01 27.55 -15.84
C ASP A 77 -15.24 26.12 -16.35
N ALA A 78 -15.14 25.12 -15.49
CA ALA A 78 -15.35 23.72 -15.87
C ALA A 78 -16.84 23.37 -16.10
N ALA A 79 -17.77 24.12 -15.50
CA ALA A 79 -19.18 23.75 -15.54
C ALA A 79 -19.81 23.81 -16.94
N PRO A 80 -19.66 24.87 -17.77
CA PRO A 80 -20.28 24.89 -19.10
C PRO A 80 -19.98 23.63 -19.93
N SER A 81 -18.74 23.16 -19.91
CA SER A 81 -18.29 21.97 -20.64
C SER A 81 -18.94 20.69 -20.13
N ALA A 82 -19.02 20.51 -18.80
CA ALA A 82 -19.74 19.37 -18.25
C ALA A 82 -21.26 19.46 -18.56
N SER A 83 -21.84 20.67 -18.70
CA SER A 83 -23.28 20.87 -18.92
C SER A 83 -23.64 20.50 -20.33
N PHE A 84 -22.76 20.88 -21.25
CA PHE A 84 -22.82 20.46 -22.62
C PHE A 84 -22.68 18.94 -22.72
N ALA A 85 -21.63 18.35 -22.14
CA ALA A 85 -21.39 16.90 -22.09
C ALA A 85 -22.64 16.11 -21.69
N ASN A 86 -23.24 16.52 -20.58
CA ASN A 86 -24.46 15.92 -20.09
C ASN A 86 -25.64 16.13 -21.06
N ALA A 87 -25.87 17.35 -21.57
CA ALA A 87 -26.94 17.60 -22.52
C ALA A 87 -26.82 16.74 -23.79
N VAL A 88 -25.60 16.52 -24.28
CA VAL A 88 -25.32 15.60 -25.41
C VAL A 88 -25.66 14.17 -25.00
N PHE A 89 -25.26 13.72 -23.81
CA PHE A 89 -25.63 12.39 -23.29
C PHE A 89 -27.15 12.20 -23.18
N ALA A 90 -27.87 13.22 -22.70
CA ALA A 90 -29.33 13.24 -22.63
C ALA A 90 -29.96 13.04 -24.03
N LEU A 91 -29.46 13.78 -25.02
CA LEU A 91 -29.93 13.69 -26.41
C LEU A 91 -29.61 12.33 -27.03
N ALA A 92 -28.43 11.76 -26.75
CA ALA A 92 -28.00 10.45 -27.19
C ALA A 92 -28.89 9.30 -26.63
N MET A 93 -29.50 9.48 -25.46
CA MET A 93 -30.40 8.51 -24.83
C MET A 93 -31.84 8.52 -25.37
N LYS A 94 -32.21 9.55 -26.13
CA LYS A 94 -33.58 9.80 -26.59
C LYS A 94 -34.22 8.71 -27.49
N PRO A 95 -33.49 7.90 -28.29
CA PRO A 95 -34.14 6.93 -29.19
C PRO A 95 -34.66 5.64 -28.54
N ASN A 96 -34.22 5.28 -27.33
CA ASN A 96 -34.56 3.99 -26.68
C ASN A 96 -35.18 4.23 -25.30
N VAL A 97 -36.40 4.78 -25.24
CA VAL A 97 -37.03 5.13 -23.95
C VAL A 97 -37.58 3.88 -23.25
N ASP A 98 -36.70 3.16 -22.57
CA ASP A 98 -37.04 2.40 -21.38
C ASP A 98 -37.07 3.35 -20.17
N ALA A 99 -37.86 2.99 -19.17
CA ALA A 99 -38.06 3.74 -17.91
C ALA A 99 -36.73 4.20 -17.25
N ASP A 100 -35.67 3.40 -17.35
CA ASP A 100 -34.33 3.68 -16.80
C ASP A 100 -33.60 4.84 -17.49
N ASN A 101 -33.87 5.11 -18.77
CA ASN A 101 -33.15 6.14 -19.54
C ASN A 101 -33.70 7.56 -19.31
N ILE A 102 -34.87 7.68 -18.66
CA ILE A 102 -35.48 8.97 -18.32
C ILE A 102 -34.77 9.61 -17.11
N PHE A 103 -34.28 8.80 -16.15
CA PHE A 103 -33.47 9.28 -15.03
C PHE A 103 -32.17 9.93 -15.51
N VAL A 104 -31.49 9.27 -16.45
CA VAL A 104 -30.27 9.78 -17.11
C VAL A 104 -30.52 11.13 -17.78
N TYR A 105 -31.65 11.30 -18.47
CA TYR A 105 -32.02 12.53 -19.16
C TYR A 105 -32.27 13.72 -18.20
N ALA A 106 -32.88 13.46 -17.02
CA ALA A 106 -33.10 14.47 -15.99
C ALA A 106 -31.83 14.77 -15.17
N PHE A 107 -31.01 13.74 -14.93
CA PHE A 107 -29.71 13.84 -14.25
C PHE A 107 -28.73 14.70 -15.05
N SER A 108 -28.58 14.36 -16.34
CA SER A 108 -27.73 15.11 -17.26
C SER A 108 -28.10 16.58 -17.36
N LYS A 109 -29.38 16.92 -17.56
CA LYS A 109 -29.82 18.31 -17.71
C LYS A 109 -29.48 19.20 -16.50
N ASN A 110 -29.36 18.63 -15.30
CA ASN A 110 -29.23 19.42 -14.07
C ASN A 110 -27.85 19.35 -13.41
N VAL A 111 -27.15 18.20 -13.42
CA VAL A 111 -25.91 17.99 -12.63
C VAL A 111 -24.78 18.95 -12.92
N VAL A 112 -24.86 19.72 -14.00
CA VAL A 112 -23.80 20.65 -14.34
C VAL A 112 -24.14 22.11 -14.13
N ALA A 113 -25.43 22.46 -14.04
CA ALA A 113 -25.78 23.78 -13.52
C ALA A 113 -25.30 23.95 -12.05
N SER A 114 -25.09 22.87 -11.29
CA SER A 114 -24.62 22.91 -9.89
C SER A 114 -23.11 23.12 -9.71
N LEU A 115 -22.29 22.71 -10.69
CA LEU A 115 -20.84 22.71 -10.55
C LEU A 115 -20.23 24.13 -10.58
N ALA A 116 -20.83 25.04 -11.37
CA ALA A 116 -20.44 26.46 -11.42
C ALA A 116 -21.09 27.33 -10.34
N ALA A 117 -22.29 26.98 -9.89
CA ALA A 117 -23.07 27.86 -9.02
C ALA A 117 -22.66 27.76 -7.53
N GLY A 118 -21.96 26.69 -7.14
CA GLY A 118 -21.69 26.39 -5.73
C GLY A 118 -22.97 26.10 -4.94
N THR A 119 -24.03 25.64 -5.61
CA THR A 119 -25.32 25.29 -5.01
C THR A 119 -25.70 23.86 -5.37
N ALA A 120 -26.20 23.08 -4.40
CA ALA A 120 -26.64 21.70 -4.66
C ALA A 120 -27.99 21.62 -5.42
N ASP A 121 -28.56 22.76 -5.82
CA ASP A 121 -29.87 22.88 -6.46
C ASP A 121 -30.09 21.95 -7.65
N ALA A 122 -29.00 21.61 -8.34
CA ALA A 122 -29.04 20.88 -9.60
C ALA A 122 -28.73 19.38 -9.44
N ALA A 123 -27.86 19.00 -8.48
CA ALA A 123 -27.81 17.62 -7.98
C ALA A 123 -29.18 17.21 -7.41
N LEU A 124 -29.88 18.17 -6.80
CA LEU A 124 -31.20 17.97 -6.22
C LEU A 124 -32.31 17.78 -7.26
N ALA A 125 -32.32 18.59 -8.32
CA ALA A 125 -33.28 18.45 -9.42
C ALA A 125 -33.15 17.10 -10.17
N ALA A 126 -31.98 16.47 -10.13
CA ALA A 126 -31.76 15.16 -10.70
C ALA A 126 -32.38 14.02 -9.86
N LEU A 127 -32.36 14.16 -8.52
CA LEU A 127 -32.96 13.21 -7.59
C LEU A 127 -34.50 13.31 -7.53
N SER A 128 -35.06 14.49 -7.85
CA SER A 128 -36.51 14.74 -7.83
C SER A 128 -37.30 13.97 -8.90
N TYR A 129 -36.65 13.48 -9.97
CA TYR A 129 -37.38 12.99 -11.16
C TYR A 129 -37.94 11.56 -11.00
N ARG A 130 -37.50 10.78 -10.01
CA ARG A 130 -38.13 9.49 -9.62
C ARG A 130 -37.82 9.10 -8.18
N SER A 131 -38.75 9.34 -7.27
CA SER A 131 -38.75 8.77 -5.91
C SER A 131 -39.15 7.28 -5.86
N SER A 132 -39.35 6.61 -7.01
CA SER A 132 -39.87 5.24 -7.07
C SER A 132 -38.85 4.15 -7.44
N ASP A 133 -37.61 4.50 -7.82
CA ASP A 133 -36.56 3.53 -8.14
C ASP A 133 -35.67 3.29 -6.91
N VAL A 134 -35.44 2.01 -6.58
CA VAL A 134 -34.63 1.56 -5.41
C VAL A 134 -33.22 2.17 -5.37
N ILE A 135 -32.69 2.56 -6.54
CA ILE A 135 -31.39 3.23 -6.65
C ILE A 135 -31.44 4.64 -6.03
N VAL A 136 -32.53 5.37 -6.24
CA VAL A 136 -32.70 6.75 -5.74
C VAL A 136 -33.03 6.76 -4.25
N SER A 137 -33.81 5.79 -3.75
CA SER A 137 -34.11 5.69 -2.32
C SER A 137 -32.84 5.49 -1.48
N ASN A 138 -31.87 4.71 -1.98
CA ASN A 138 -30.62 4.49 -1.27
C ASN A 138 -29.74 5.75 -1.24
N VAL A 139 -29.80 6.59 -2.29
CA VAL A 139 -29.02 7.85 -2.32
C VAL A 139 -29.52 8.86 -1.28
N TRP A 140 -30.82 8.97 -1.04
CA TRP A 140 -31.36 9.85 0.02
C TRP A 140 -30.91 9.42 1.42
N GLN A 141 -30.83 8.12 1.65
CA GLN A 141 -30.29 7.59 2.90
C GLN A 141 -28.82 7.98 3.10
N GLU A 142 -27.99 7.85 2.06
CA GLU A 142 -26.60 8.28 2.09
C GLU A 142 -26.45 9.80 2.29
N ILE A 143 -27.32 10.61 1.68
CA ILE A 143 -27.37 12.06 1.89
C ILE A 143 -27.71 12.38 3.35
N SER A 144 -28.70 11.70 3.92
CA SER A 144 -29.09 11.89 5.33
C SER A 144 -27.93 11.57 6.28
N TYR A 145 -27.12 10.55 5.97
CA TYR A 145 -25.91 10.24 6.73
C TYR A 145 -24.84 11.32 6.60
N ASP A 146 -24.58 11.82 5.39
CA ASP A 146 -23.62 12.90 5.18
C ASP A 146 -24.05 14.19 5.93
N VAL A 147 -25.36 14.51 5.90
CA VAL A 147 -25.93 15.65 6.62
C VAL A 147 -25.81 15.49 8.13
N THR A 148 -26.22 14.33 8.66
CA THR A 148 -26.13 14.04 10.10
C THR A 148 -24.67 14.12 10.58
N PHE A 149 -23.71 13.64 9.78
CA PHE A 149 -22.30 13.74 10.13
C PHE A 149 -21.82 15.20 10.29
N LEU A 150 -22.26 16.11 9.42
CA LEU A 150 -21.90 17.52 9.51
C LEU A 150 -22.62 18.25 10.65
N GLU A 151 -23.85 17.85 10.98
CA GLU A 151 -24.59 18.38 12.14
C GLU A 151 -23.96 17.99 13.49
N GLU A 152 -23.11 16.96 13.50
CA GLU A 152 -22.31 16.53 14.64
C GLU A 152 -20.97 17.30 14.75
N ASP A 153 -20.88 18.47 14.12
CA ASP A 153 -19.70 19.37 14.10
C ASP A 153 -18.42 18.73 13.54
N ASN A 154 -18.53 17.67 12.74
CA ASN A 154 -17.38 17.06 12.08
C ASN A 154 -16.87 17.93 10.92
N ALA A 155 -15.55 17.89 10.67
CA ALA A 155 -14.92 18.65 9.60
C ALA A 155 -15.38 18.20 8.19
N VAL A 156 -15.51 19.16 7.27
CA VAL A 156 -15.92 18.88 5.88
C VAL A 156 -14.89 18.02 5.14
N GLY A 157 -13.60 18.22 5.39
CA GLY A 157 -12.53 17.38 4.84
C GLY A 157 -12.71 15.91 5.22
N ALA A 158 -13.05 15.64 6.50
CA ALA A 158 -13.32 14.29 6.97
C ALA A 158 -14.55 13.68 6.27
N LEU A 159 -15.59 14.47 5.96
CA LEU A 159 -16.73 13.98 5.18
C LEU A 159 -16.31 13.55 3.76
N ILE A 160 -15.44 14.33 3.11
CA ILE A 160 -14.99 14.08 1.74
C ILE A 160 -14.16 12.80 1.62
N GLU A 161 -13.38 12.49 2.66
CA GLU A 161 -12.57 11.28 2.74
C GLU A 161 -13.37 10.03 3.11
N ARG A 162 -14.56 10.15 3.70
CA ARG A 162 -15.38 8.97 4.06
C ARG A 162 -15.76 8.13 2.84
N PRO A 163 -15.97 6.81 3.01
CA PRO A 163 -16.55 5.96 1.97
C PRO A 163 -17.79 6.61 1.36
N LEU A 164 -17.95 6.50 0.03
CA LEU A 164 -19.11 7.09 -0.65
C LEU A 164 -20.43 6.43 -0.22
N PHE A 165 -20.41 5.17 0.20
CA PHE A 165 -21.58 4.45 0.70
C PHE A 165 -21.29 3.99 2.12
N LEU A 166 -22.25 4.14 3.04
CA LEU A 166 -22.09 3.66 4.42
C LEU A 166 -21.98 2.12 4.47
N GLY A 167 -22.61 1.45 3.51
CA GLY A 167 -22.50 0.00 3.30
C GLY A 167 -22.02 -0.35 1.91
N GLU A 168 -22.38 -1.55 1.45
CA GLU A 168 -22.07 -1.95 0.08
C GLU A 168 -22.88 -1.13 -0.93
N MET A 169 -22.21 -0.71 -2.01
CA MET A 169 -22.89 -0.15 -3.18
C MET A 169 -23.93 -1.15 -3.71
N ASP A 170 -25.13 -0.64 -4.04
CA ASP A 170 -26.19 -1.45 -4.63
C ASP A 170 -25.69 -2.27 -5.83
N SER A 171 -26.11 -3.54 -5.88
CA SER A 171 -25.63 -4.49 -6.87
C SER A 171 -25.86 -4.06 -8.33
N LYS A 172 -26.92 -3.28 -8.62
CA LYS A 172 -27.15 -2.76 -9.98
C LYS A 172 -26.18 -1.64 -10.31
N LEU A 173 -25.94 -0.70 -9.39
CA LEU A 173 -24.92 0.34 -9.54
C LEU A 173 -23.53 -0.27 -9.70
N LYS A 174 -23.20 -1.28 -8.88
CA LYS A 174 -21.93 -2.00 -8.97
C LYS A 174 -21.73 -2.63 -10.34
N LYS A 175 -22.75 -3.29 -10.90
CA LYS A 175 -22.70 -3.87 -12.26
C LYS A 175 -22.49 -2.79 -13.32
N ARG A 176 -23.22 -1.68 -13.26
CA ARG A 176 -23.05 -0.56 -14.20
C ARG A 176 -21.64 0.05 -14.11
N TRP A 177 -21.11 0.22 -12.89
CA TRP A 177 -19.74 0.68 -12.69
C TRP A 177 -18.73 -0.28 -13.34
N GLN A 178 -18.86 -1.59 -13.11
CA GLN A 178 -17.94 -2.57 -13.71
C GLN A 178 -18.00 -2.53 -15.24
N SER A 179 -19.19 -2.43 -15.84
CA SER A 179 -19.33 -2.27 -17.30
C SER A 179 -18.69 -0.98 -17.80
N MET A 180 -18.88 0.15 -17.10
CA MET A 180 -18.26 1.43 -17.44
C MET A 180 -16.73 1.36 -17.36
N LYS A 181 -16.20 0.80 -16.26
CA LYS A 181 -14.76 0.62 -16.01
C LYS A 181 -14.12 -0.21 -17.12
N GLU A 182 -14.70 -1.37 -17.44
CA GLU A 182 -14.21 -2.25 -18.50
C GLU A 182 -14.19 -1.54 -19.85
N ALA A 183 -15.27 -0.82 -20.19
CA ALA A 183 -15.36 -0.07 -21.43
C ALA A 183 -14.29 1.04 -21.52
N LEU A 184 -14.03 1.77 -20.42
CA LEU A 184 -13.01 2.82 -20.37
C LEU A 184 -11.59 2.25 -20.48
N LEU A 185 -11.29 1.16 -19.77
CA LEU A 185 -9.96 0.54 -19.81
C LEU A 185 -9.64 -0.05 -21.19
N ASN A 186 -10.65 -0.52 -21.93
CA ASN A 186 -10.49 -1.03 -23.29
C ASN A 186 -10.15 0.05 -24.33
N LEU A 187 -10.24 1.35 -23.98
CA LEU A 187 -9.88 2.45 -24.88
C LEU A 187 -8.37 2.68 -24.99
N ASP A 188 -7.56 2.15 -24.05
CA ASP A 188 -6.09 2.31 -24.02
C ASP A 188 -5.59 3.78 -24.00
N GLU A 189 -6.38 4.68 -23.41
CA GLU A 189 -6.07 6.13 -23.30
C GLU A 189 -5.74 6.52 -21.85
N ASN A 190 -5.09 5.63 -21.10
CA ASN A 190 -4.75 5.84 -19.69
C ASN A 190 -5.94 6.10 -18.74
N TRP A 191 -7.14 5.60 -19.06
CA TRP A 191 -8.33 5.80 -18.23
C TRP A 191 -8.23 5.22 -16.81
N GLN A 192 -7.22 4.40 -16.52
CA GLN A 192 -6.96 3.89 -15.17
C GLN A 192 -6.83 5.00 -14.12
N VAL A 193 -6.33 6.19 -14.50
CA VAL A 193 -6.15 7.32 -13.57
C VAL A 193 -7.48 7.80 -12.97
N TRP A 194 -8.58 7.65 -13.72
CA TRP A 194 -9.92 8.02 -13.27
C TRP A 194 -10.66 6.86 -12.64
N THR A 195 -10.50 5.64 -13.16
CA THR A 195 -11.13 4.46 -12.55
C THR A 195 -10.56 4.18 -11.17
N ASN A 196 -9.23 4.31 -11.00
CA ASN A 196 -8.58 4.18 -9.70
C ASN A 196 -9.02 5.29 -8.76
N TRP A 197 -9.02 6.54 -9.23
CA TRP A 197 -9.47 7.69 -8.45
C TRP A 197 -10.90 7.53 -7.95
N TYR A 198 -11.83 7.09 -8.79
CA TYR A 198 -13.21 6.86 -8.37
C TYR A 198 -13.34 5.68 -7.40
N GLU A 199 -12.66 4.56 -7.66
CA GLU A 199 -12.63 3.42 -6.73
C GLU A 199 -12.03 3.80 -5.38
N ASP A 200 -11.12 4.77 -5.36
CA ASP A 200 -10.57 5.29 -4.12
C ASP A 200 -11.62 6.03 -3.30
N ARG A 201 -12.50 6.79 -3.94
CA ARG A 201 -13.61 7.46 -3.25
C ARG A 201 -14.69 6.48 -2.82
N LEU A 202 -14.88 5.38 -3.54
CA LEU A 202 -15.81 4.33 -3.12
C LEU A 202 -15.42 3.73 -1.77
N VAL A 203 -14.13 3.42 -1.59
CA VAL A 203 -13.61 2.87 -0.33
C VAL A 203 -13.47 3.95 0.73
N GLY A 204 -12.97 5.13 0.36
CA GLY A 204 -12.66 6.21 1.30
C GLY A 204 -11.56 5.86 2.30
N GLY A 205 -11.39 6.73 3.29
CA GLY A 205 -10.33 6.69 4.27
C GLY A 205 -9.01 7.29 3.76
N PRO A 206 -7.95 7.20 4.56
CA PRO A 206 -6.64 7.77 4.22
C PRO A 206 -5.88 6.96 3.17
N ARG A 207 -6.16 5.65 3.06
CA ARG A 207 -5.51 4.73 2.11
C ARG A 207 -6.50 3.82 1.36
N PRO A 208 -7.43 4.39 0.61
CA PRO A 208 -8.39 3.60 -0.14
C PRO A 208 -7.67 2.70 -1.16
N ASN A 209 -8.07 1.43 -1.25
CA ASN A 209 -7.42 0.41 -2.09
C ASN A 209 -5.88 0.35 -1.94
N GLY A 210 -5.35 0.65 -0.75
CA GLY A 210 -3.91 0.68 -0.49
C GLY A 210 -3.18 1.94 -0.98
N ARG A 211 -3.86 2.84 -1.70
CA ARG A 211 -3.26 4.07 -2.24
C ARG A 211 -3.49 5.26 -1.31
N LEU A 212 -2.43 6.00 -1.01
CA LEU A 212 -2.54 7.23 -0.20
C LEU A 212 -3.24 8.33 -1.02
N VAL A 213 -4.23 8.99 -0.41
CA VAL A 213 -4.79 10.23 -0.96
C VAL A 213 -3.80 11.36 -0.70
N ILE A 214 -3.19 11.90 -1.75
CA ILE A 214 -2.17 12.95 -1.64
C ILE A 214 -2.80 14.27 -2.09
N GLU A 215 -3.05 15.16 -1.14
CA GLU A 215 -3.71 16.46 -1.40
C GLU A 215 -2.97 17.29 -2.48
N ALA A 216 -1.64 17.29 -2.47
CA ALA A 216 -0.85 17.99 -3.48
C ALA A 216 -1.04 17.43 -4.92
N LEU A 217 -1.20 16.11 -5.06
CA LEU A 217 -1.52 15.47 -6.34
C LEU A 217 -2.92 15.86 -6.81
N GLU A 218 -3.91 15.86 -5.90
CA GLU A 218 -5.28 16.25 -6.21
C GLU A 218 -5.36 17.72 -6.62
N ARG A 219 -4.61 18.59 -5.93
CA ARG A 219 -4.45 20.01 -6.28
C ARG A 219 -3.86 20.15 -7.69
N GLU A 220 -2.77 19.46 -7.99
CA GLU A 220 -2.12 19.55 -9.30
C GLU A 220 -3.04 19.04 -10.42
N ARG A 221 -3.80 17.97 -10.16
CA ARG A 221 -4.81 17.42 -11.09
C ARG A 221 -5.89 18.45 -11.43
N VAL A 222 -6.43 19.18 -10.45
CA VAL A 222 -7.49 20.17 -10.70
C VAL A 222 -6.97 21.46 -11.32
N LEU A 223 -5.68 21.77 -11.13
CA LEU A 223 -5.00 22.94 -11.70
C LEU A 223 -4.47 22.72 -13.14
N ILE A 224 -4.73 21.56 -13.76
CA ILE A 224 -4.38 21.34 -15.18
C ILE A 224 -5.01 22.45 -16.04
N PRO A 225 -4.22 23.17 -16.87
CA PRO A 225 -4.72 24.26 -17.70
C PRO A 225 -5.83 23.84 -18.67
N ASP A 226 -6.81 24.72 -18.91
CA ASP A 226 -7.91 24.47 -19.87
C ASP A 226 -7.44 24.07 -21.27
N GLU A 227 -6.31 24.61 -21.71
CA GLU A 227 -5.70 24.26 -23.00
C GLU A 227 -5.31 22.79 -23.10
N ASP A 228 -4.94 22.14 -21.99
CA ASP A 228 -4.66 20.71 -21.95
C ASP A 228 -5.95 19.89 -21.95
N TRP A 229 -6.99 20.34 -21.24
CA TRP A 229 -8.30 19.69 -21.28
C TRP A 229 -8.91 19.65 -22.69
N ASN A 230 -8.69 20.69 -23.48
CA ASN A 230 -9.17 20.77 -24.87
C ASN A 230 -8.41 19.86 -25.84
N LYS A 231 -7.29 19.24 -25.44
CA LYS A 231 -6.53 18.29 -26.27
C LYS A 231 -7.09 16.86 -26.20
N GLY A 232 -8.08 16.61 -25.35
CA GLY A 232 -8.79 15.32 -25.26
C GLY A 232 -8.27 14.37 -24.18
N ALA A 233 -8.96 13.25 -24.01
CA ALA A 233 -8.76 12.34 -22.88
C ALA A 233 -7.37 11.70 -22.84
N ALA A 234 -6.87 11.20 -23.97
CA ALA A 234 -5.55 10.57 -24.04
C ALA A 234 -4.43 11.50 -23.54
N HIS A 235 -4.49 12.79 -23.89
CA HIS A 235 -3.50 13.79 -23.45
C HIS A 235 -3.60 14.06 -21.95
N VAL A 236 -4.80 14.38 -21.45
CA VAL A 236 -4.99 14.70 -20.02
C VAL A 236 -4.69 13.49 -19.14
N ASN A 237 -5.15 12.31 -19.53
CA ASN A 237 -4.93 11.09 -18.74
C ASN A 237 -3.44 10.73 -18.68
N ALA A 238 -2.68 10.98 -19.75
CA ALA A 238 -1.23 10.83 -19.75
C ALA A 238 -0.56 11.82 -18.79
N LEU A 239 -0.96 13.10 -18.79
CA LEU A 239 -0.46 14.09 -17.83
C LEU A 239 -0.74 13.67 -16.39
N ILE A 240 -1.95 13.20 -16.10
CA ILE A 240 -2.32 12.73 -14.75
C ILE A 240 -1.49 11.49 -14.37
N ALA A 241 -1.26 10.56 -15.30
CA ALA A 241 -0.43 9.39 -15.04
C ALA A 241 1.03 9.78 -14.70
N GLU A 242 1.57 10.81 -15.37
CA GLU A 242 2.89 11.37 -15.04
C GLU A 242 2.91 12.06 -13.67
N MET A 243 1.82 12.77 -13.30
CA MET A 243 1.65 13.30 -11.95
C MET A 243 1.64 12.16 -10.93
N GLU A 244 0.77 11.16 -11.09
CA GLU A 244 0.70 9.99 -10.20
C GLU A 244 2.05 9.31 -10.03
N LYS A 245 2.86 9.20 -11.09
CA LYS A 245 4.22 8.65 -11.01
C LYS A 245 5.18 9.51 -10.18
N ARG A 246 5.05 10.84 -10.20
CA ARG A 246 5.85 11.74 -9.36
C ARG A 246 5.48 11.63 -7.88
N TYR A 247 4.20 11.43 -7.59
CA TYR A 247 3.68 11.28 -6.22
C TYR A 247 3.60 9.84 -5.73
N GLN A 248 3.93 8.86 -6.58
CA GLN A 248 4.24 7.51 -6.14
C GLN A 248 5.48 7.57 -5.25
N VAL A 249 5.23 7.80 -3.96
CA VAL A 249 6.08 7.24 -2.92
C VAL A 249 5.99 5.73 -3.17
N PRO A 250 7.10 5.03 -3.47
CA PRO A 250 7.07 3.57 -3.46
C PRO A 250 6.42 3.16 -2.15
N GLU A 251 5.41 2.28 -2.17
CA GLU A 251 4.76 1.83 -0.95
C GLU A 251 5.83 1.52 0.09
N PRO A 252 5.80 2.17 1.27
CA PRO A 252 6.81 1.90 2.29
C PRO A 252 6.72 0.41 2.60
N PRO A 253 7.83 -0.34 2.49
CA PRO A 253 7.84 -1.68 3.01
C PRO A 253 7.40 -1.68 4.46
N VAL A 254 6.34 -2.43 4.75
CA VAL A 254 5.86 -2.75 6.11
C VAL A 254 7.08 -3.14 6.96
N GLN A 255 7.22 -2.54 8.15
CA GLN A 255 8.35 -2.74 9.09
C GLN A 255 9.00 -4.12 9.03
N ARG A 256 10.16 -4.21 8.38
CA ARG A 256 10.94 -5.45 8.26
C ARG A 256 12.08 -5.45 9.30
N LEU A 257 12.46 -6.62 9.79
CA LEU A 257 13.76 -6.85 10.45
C LEU A 257 14.69 -7.48 9.40
N ALA A 258 15.99 -7.20 9.45
CA ALA A 258 16.94 -7.64 8.41
C ALA A 258 17.05 -9.16 8.40
N GLU A 259 17.17 -9.76 7.21
CA GLU A 259 17.51 -11.18 7.08
C GLU A 259 18.83 -11.46 7.81
N ILE A 260 18.80 -12.38 8.77
CA ILE A 260 19.96 -12.70 9.59
C ILE A 260 20.90 -13.57 8.74
N MET A 261 21.99 -12.97 8.25
CA MET A 261 23.06 -13.71 7.57
C MET A 261 23.97 -14.35 8.62
N LEU A 262 24.28 -15.63 8.43
CA LEU A 262 24.97 -16.45 9.44
C LEU A 262 26.25 -17.07 8.87
N GLN A 263 27.30 -17.13 9.68
CA GLN A 263 28.58 -17.78 9.37
C GLN A 263 29.02 -18.68 10.53
N VAL A 264 29.83 -19.70 10.23
CA VAL A 264 30.46 -20.52 11.30
C VAL A 264 31.75 -19.85 11.73
N GLY A 265 31.86 -19.50 13.00
CA GLY A 265 33.05 -18.90 13.62
C GLY A 265 34.18 -19.91 13.84
N GLU A 266 35.35 -19.40 14.21
CA GLU A 266 36.52 -20.26 14.53
C GLU A 266 36.28 -21.15 15.75
N ASP A 267 35.33 -20.78 16.61
CA ASP A 267 34.84 -21.52 17.77
C ASP A 267 33.85 -22.64 17.43
N HIS A 268 33.57 -22.85 16.14
CA HIS A 268 32.57 -23.79 15.63
C HIS A 268 31.12 -23.47 16.01
N LYS A 269 30.84 -22.27 16.55
CA LYS A 269 29.48 -21.75 16.74
C LYS A 269 29.03 -20.98 15.50
N VAL A 270 27.72 -20.76 15.40
CA VAL A 270 27.12 -19.94 14.34
C VAL A 270 27.01 -18.48 14.84
N HIS A 271 27.59 -17.56 14.08
CA HIS A 271 27.68 -16.12 14.34
C HIS A 271 26.95 -15.32 13.25
N ILE A 272 26.57 -14.06 13.54
CA ILE A 272 26.00 -13.13 12.54
C ILE A 272 27.10 -12.62 11.60
N GLN A 273 26.85 -12.68 10.29
CA GLN A 273 27.77 -12.24 9.24
C GLN A 273 27.46 -10.78 8.80
N PRO A 274 28.47 -9.88 8.76
CA PRO A 274 28.33 -8.57 8.13
C PRO A 274 28.16 -8.68 6.60
N HIS A 275 27.24 -7.93 6.01
CA HIS A 275 27.00 -7.95 4.56
C HIS A 275 28.20 -7.43 3.75
N PRO A 276 28.72 -8.19 2.75
CA PRO A 276 29.80 -7.71 1.90
C PRO A 276 29.28 -6.72 0.84
N LEU A 277 29.93 -5.56 0.73
CA LEU A 277 29.64 -4.56 -0.29
C LEU A 277 30.09 -5.07 -1.68
N THR A 278 29.19 -4.98 -2.67
CA THR A 278 29.50 -5.34 -4.07
C THR A 278 30.57 -4.41 -4.66
N THR A 279 31.36 -4.86 -5.66
CA THR A 279 32.47 -4.09 -6.23
C THR A 279 31.97 -2.83 -6.97
N ARG A 280 32.38 -1.65 -6.47
CA ARG A 280 31.91 -0.32 -6.92
C ARG A 280 32.91 0.37 -7.83
N ASP A 281 32.43 1.17 -8.79
CA ASP A 281 33.28 2.13 -9.48
C ASP A 281 33.57 3.35 -8.57
N ALA A 282 34.76 3.94 -8.66
CA ALA A 282 35.21 5.01 -7.76
C ALA A 282 34.37 6.30 -7.81
N ALA A 283 33.76 6.63 -8.95
CA ALA A 283 32.87 7.77 -9.09
C ALA A 283 31.48 7.49 -8.49
N GLN A 284 31.01 6.25 -8.55
CA GLN A 284 29.79 5.84 -7.86
C GLN A 284 29.98 5.80 -6.35
N ASP A 285 31.12 5.29 -5.88
CA ASP A 285 31.43 5.22 -4.46
C ASP A 285 31.53 6.62 -3.84
N LYS A 286 32.15 7.58 -4.55
CA LYS A 286 32.18 8.99 -4.12
C LYS A 286 30.78 9.59 -4.00
N ARG A 287 29.90 9.39 -5.00
CA ARG A 287 28.53 9.93 -4.96
C ARG A 287 27.73 9.40 -3.77
N TRP A 288 27.97 8.15 -3.37
CA TRP A 288 27.29 7.58 -2.21
C TRP A 288 27.85 8.08 -0.89
N HIS A 289 29.17 8.31 -0.78
CA HIS A 289 29.74 8.98 0.39
C HIS A 289 29.14 10.39 0.53
N ASP A 290 29.13 11.18 -0.55
CA ASP A 290 28.57 12.53 -0.54
C ASP A 290 27.07 12.52 -0.14
N ALA A 291 26.30 11.54 -0.62
CA ALA A 291 24.87 11.40 -0.28
C ALA A 291 24.65 10.87 1.15
N TRP A 292 25.52 10.00 1.65
CA TRP A 292 25.49 9.50 3.02
C TRP A 292 25.85 10.60 4.02
N ASP A 293 26.85 11.43 3.71
CA ASP A 293 27.19 12.61 4.51
C ASP A 293 25.98 13.55 4.62
N GLY A 294 25.31 13.86 3.50
CA GLY A 294 24.10 14.68 3.52
C GLY A 294 22.95 14.05 4.32
N LEU A 295 22.83 12.72 4.32
CA LEU A 295 21.84 12.02 5.14
C LEU A 295 22.17 12.09 6.64
N ARG A 296 23.45 12.05 6.99
CA ARG A 296 23.91 12.23 8.37
C ARG A 296 23.66 13.63 8.88
N ASP A 297 23.95 14.64 8.06
CA ASP A 297 23.69 16.04 8.41
C ASP A 297 22.19 16.25 8.68
N ALA A 298 21.33 15.73 7.81
CA ALA A 298 19.88 15.81 8.00
C ALA A 298 19.38 15.07 9.26
N LEU A 299 20.01 13.95 9.62
CA LEU A 299 19.70 13.24 10.85
C LEU A 299 20.15 14.02 12.09
N GLU A 300 21.33 14.64 12.06
CA GLU A 300 21.84 15.47 13.14
C GLU A 300 20.97 16.70 13.36
N ASP A 301 20.58 17.37 12.28
CA ASP A 301 19.63 18.49 12.31
C ASP A 301 18.30 18.04 12.94
N PHE A 302 17.72 16.92 12.47
CA PHE A 302 16.48 16.40 13.03
C PHE A 302 16.59 16.09 14.53
N VAL A 303 17.65 15.41 14.96
CA VAL A 303 17.87 15.09 16.38
C VAL A 303 18.02 16.35 17.24
N HIS A 304 18.58 17.42 16.69
CA HIS A 304 18.67 18.72 17.37
C HIS A 304 17.29 19.36 17.60
N TYR A 305 16.35 19.16 16.68
CA TYR A 305 15.00 19.74 16.73
C TYR A 305 13.99 18.95 17.56
N VAL A 306 14.20 17.65 17.76
CA VAL A 306 13.27 16.82 18.55
C VAL A 306 13.47 17.05 20.05
N PRO A 307 12.50 17.63 20.79
CA PRO A 307 12.59 17.70 22.24
C PRO A 307 12.50 16.28 22.83
N GLU A 308 13.54 15.89 23.58
CA GLU A 308 13.63 14.56 24.20
C GLU A 308 12.37 14.21 24.99
N GLY A 309 11.78 13.04 24.70
CA GLY A 309 10.80 12.40 25.58
C GLY A 309 9.32 12.60 25.25
N ASN A 310 8.96 13.34 24.19
CA ASN A 310 7.55 13.51 23.80
C ASN A 310 6.97 12.31 23.02
N ASN A 311 7.80 11.53 22.30
CA ASN A 311 7.34 10.35 21.57
C ASN A 311 8.37 9.20 21.64
N ARG A 312 8.17 8.31 22.62
CA ARG A 312 9.05 7.14 22.85
C ARG A 312 9.17 6.18 21.66
N ALA A 313 8.19 6.16 20.76
CA ALA A 313 8.24 5.31 19.57
C ALA A 313 9.12 5.94 18.49
N LEU A 314 9.02 7.26 18.32
CA LEU A 314 9.89 8.04 17.45
C LEU A 314 11.34 8.00 17.94
N ASP A 315 11.59 8.28 19.23
CA ASP A 315 12.94 8.26 19.82
C ASP A 315 13.66 6.92 19.55
N ARG A 316 12.96 5.80 19.77
CA ARG A 316 13.50 4.46 19.50
C ARG A 316 13.73 4.20 18.01
N ALA A 317 12.86 4.70 17.13
CA ALA A 317 13.04 4.55 15.70
C ALA A 317 14.24 5.35 15.18
N VAL A 318 14.42 6.57 15.68
CA VAL A 318 15.54 7.47 15.35
C VAL A 318 16.86 6.88 15.84
N GLN A 319 16.90 6.35 17.06
CA GLN A 319 18.10 5.68 17.57
C GLN A 319 18.51 4.48 16.70
N ARG A 320 17.54 3.61 16.35
CA ARG A 320 17.80 2.46 15.46
C ARG A 320 18.24 2.88 14.06
N TYR A 321 17.71 3.99 13.57
CA TYR A 321 18.10 4.59 12.31
C TYR A 321 19.56 5.07 12.36
N GLN A 322 19.93 5.79 13.43
CA GLN A 322 21.30 6.26 13.66
C GLN A 322 22.31 5.09 13.76
N GLU A 323 21.94 4.02 14.45
CA GLU A 323 22.74 2.79 14.52
C GLU A 323 22.93 2.15 13.13
N ALA A 324 21.86 2.09 12.33
CA ALA A 324 21.91 1.50 10.99
C ALA A 324 22.72 2.35 10.01
N LEU A 325 22.62 3.68 10.12
CA LEU A 325 23.35 4.64 9.30
C LEU A 325 24.85 4.60 9.58
N SER A 326 25.22 4.29 10.83
CA SER A 326 26.59 4.24 11.35
C SER A 326 27.32 5.60 11.28
N SER A 327 28.40 5.74 12.04
CA SER A 327 29.32 6.89 11.98
C SER A 327 30.35 6.78 10.85
N HIS A 328 30.45 5.61 10.23
CA HIS A 328 31.34 5.30 9.11
C HIS A 328 30.55 4.62 8.02
N PHE A 329 30.70 5.09 6.77
CA PHE A 329 29.96 4.64 5.61
C PHE A 329 30.15 3.14 5.33
N GLU A 330 31.35 2.61 5.58
CA GLU A 330 31.69 1.21 5.33
C GLU A 330 30.98 0.24 6.29
N ASN A 331 30.56 0.74 7.45
CA ASN A 331 29.89 -0.05 8.49
C ASN A 331 28.36 0.09 8.46
N MET A 332 27.83 0.84 7.49
CA MET A 332 26.40 1.06 7.35
C MET A 332 25.66 -0.25 7.02
N ASN A 333 24.63 -0.56 7.79
CA ASN A 333 23.75 -1.68 7.50
C ASN A 333 22.62 -1.21 6.58
N VAL A 334 22.83 -1.31 5.26
CA VAL A 334 21.91 -0.84 4.22
C VAL A 334 20.49 -1.38 4.41
N ILE A 335 20.35 -2.67 4.74
CA ILE A 335 19.03 -3.29 4.89
C ILE A 335 18.33 -2.72 6.13
N LYS A 336 18.99 -2.74 7.29
CA LYS A 336 18.45 -2.15 8.53
C LYS A 336 18.15 -0.66 8.36
N LEU A 337 18.95 0.08 7.59
CA LEU A 337 18.75 1.49 7.29
C LEU A 337 17.49 1.71 6.46
N GLY A 338 17.31 0.96 5.37
CA GLY A 338 16.10 1.02 4.55
C GLY A 338 14.84 0.68 5.36
N GLN A 339 14.91 -0.33 6.23
CA GLN A 339 13.81 -0.74 7.10
C GLN A 339 13.44 0.33 8.13
N THR A 340 14.43 0.89 8.82
CA THR A 340 14.23 1.93 9.83
C THR A 340 13.73 3.23 9.21
N GLY A 341 14.17 3.56 7.98
CA GLY A 341 13.62 4.68 7.22
C GLY A 341 12.13 4.50 6.89
N ASN A 342 11.70 3.31 6.48
CA ASN A 342 10.26 3.04 6.26
C ASN A 342 9.46 3.19 7.55
N ARG A 343 9.99 2.72 8.68
CA ARG A 343 9.37 2.87 9.99
C ARG A 343 9.20 4.33 10.40
N LEU A 344 10.23 5.15 10.17
CA LEU A 344 10.14 6.60 10.40
C LEU A 344 9.06 7.23 9.50
N SER A 345 8.92 6.78 8.26
CA SER A 345 7.85 7.22 7.35
C SER A 345 6.46 6.82 7.84
N GLU A 346 6.28 5.62 8.38
CA GLU A 346 5.01 5.19 8.98
C GLU A 346 4.67 6.02 10.22
N LEU A 347 5.66 6.29 11.07
CA LEU A 347 5.47 7.10 12.27
C LEU A 347 5.08 8.54 11.92
N LEU A 348 5.75 9.15 10.94
CA LEU A 348 5.37 10.47 10.44
C LEU A 348 3.91 10.50 9.98
N GLN A 349 3.45 9.46 9.29
CA GLN A 349 2.07 9.40 8.78
C GLN A 349 1.04 9.17 9.88
N ARG A 350 1.33 8.32 10.87
CA ARG A 350 0.42 8.02 11.98
C ARG A 350 0.34 9.14 13.00
N ALA A 351 1.48 9.76 13.29
CA ALA A 351 1.63 10.76 14.32
C ALA A 351 1.65 12.19 13.74
N LYS A 352 1.28 12.40 12.47
CA LYS A 352 1.34 13.72 11.83
C LYS A 352 0.58 14.78 12.64
N ASP A 353 -0.59 14.40 13.15
CA ASP A 353 -1.46 15.28 13.94
C ASP A 353 -1.03 15.37 15.43
N GLU A 354 -0.12 14.49 15.87
CA GLU A 354 0.42 14.44 17.23
C GLU A 354 1.79 15.12 17.35
N LEU A 355 2.54 15.19 16.24
CA LEU A 355 3.82 15.86 16.15
C LEU A 355 3.62 17.36 15.96
N MET A 356 4.54 18.16 16.49
CA MET A 356 4.59 19.58 16.15
C MET A 356 4.90 19.74 14.66
N ASP A 357 4.27 20.71 14.00
CA ASP A 357 4.43 20.95 12.55
C ASP A 357 5.90 21.01 12.11
N ASP A 358 6.75 21.69 12.90
CA ASP A 358 8.18 21.80 12.62
C ASP A 358 8.90 20.44 12.72
N VAL A 359 8.55 19.62 13.72
CA VAL A 359 9.13 18.26 13.88
C VAL A 359 8.66 17.34 12.76
N ALA A 360 7.39 17.43 12.36
CA ALA A 360 6.86 16.66 11.25
C ALA A 360 7.52 17.05 9.91
N ALA A 361 7.79 18.35 9.70
CA ALA A 361 8.47 18.87 8.53
C ALA A 361 9.94 18.40 8.46
N GLU A 362 10.67 18.46 9.56
CA GLU A 362 12.07 17.99 9.62
C GLU A 362 12.16 16.46 9.45
N LEU A 363 11.24 15.70 10.05
CA LEU A 363 11.16 14.25 9.83
C LEU A 363 10.87 13.92 8.36
N ALA A 364 9.98 14.70 7.72
CA ALA A 364 9.70 14.55 6.30
C ALA A 364 10.94 14.84 5.43
N ALA A 365 11.70 15.89 5.76
CA ALA A 365 12.93 16.25 5.07
C ALA A 365 14.01 15.15 5.20
N LEU A 366 14.21 14.61 6.41
CA LEU A 366 15.08 13.45 6.65
C LEU A 366 14.66 12.25 5.79
N LEU A 367 13.37 11.97 5.70
CA LEU A 367 12.84 10.85 4.92
C LEU A 367 12.97 11.04 3.40
N VAL A 368 12.91 12.27 2.90
CA VAL A 368 13.22 12.57 1.49
C VAL A 368 14.67 12.22 1.20
N ASN A 369 15.60 12.72 2.02
CA ASN A 369 17.03 12.43 1.88
C ASN A 369 17.32 10.93 2.00
N HIS A 370 16.69 10.25 2.96
CA HIS A 370 16.77 8.80 3.10
C HIS A 370 16.35 8.07 1.83
N ASN A 371 15.19 8.43 1.28
CA ASN A 371 14.63 7.77 0.10
C ASN A 371 15.50 7.98 -1.14
N ASP A 372 16.01 9.21 -1.33
CA ASP A 372 16.92 9.52 -2.43
C ASP A 372 18.22 8.73 -2.33
N PHE A 373 18.76 8.58 -1.12
CA PHE A 373 19.94 7.76 -0.86
C PHE A 373 19.67 6.28 -1.10
N ILE A 374 18.70 5.69 -0.39
CA ILE A 374 18.50 4.24 -0.31
C ILE A 374 18.10 3.62 -1.65
N LYS A 375 17.35 4.35 -2.50
CA LYS A 375 16.96 3.91 -3.86
C LYS A 375 18.16 3.67 -4.77
N GLN A 376 19.28 4.36 -4.52
CA GLN A 376 20.49 4.22 -5.32
C GLN A 376 21.27 2.94 -4.97
N VAL A 377 21.05 2.38 -3.77
CA VAL A 377 21.80 1.25 -3.23
C VAL A 377 21.27 -0.09 -3.81
N PRO A 378 22.07 -0.84 -4.59
CA PRO A 378 21.68 -2.12 -5.20
C PRO A 378 21.27 -3.18 -4.17
N GLU A 379 21.95 -3.24 -3.03
CA GLU A 379 21.66 -4.20 -1.95
C GLU A 379 20.21 -4.05 -1.48
N TRP A 380 19.74 -2.82 -1.27
CA TRP A 380 18.36 -2.52 -0.92
C TRP A 380 17.37 -2.89 -2.05
N ARG A 381 17.69 -2.58 -3.31
CA ARG A 381 16.82 -2.90 -4.45
C ARG A 381 16.68 -4.40 -4.69
N ASN A 382 17.77 -5.16 -4.51
CA ASN A 382 17.74 -6.62 -4.60
C ASN A 382 16.88 -7.19 -3.48
N TYR A 383 17.07 -6.71 -2.26
CA TYR A 383 16.24 -7.07 -1.12
C TYR A 383 14.75 -6.75 -1.34
N GLN A 384 14.41 -5.61 -1.93
CA GLN A 384 13.03 -5.29 -2.31
C GLN A 384 12.46 -6.27 -3.34
N LYS A 385 13.26 -6.63 -4.35
CA LYS A 385 12.86 -7.56 -5.42
C LYS A 385 12.66 -8.99 -4.91
N ASP A 386 13.50 -9.43 -3.98
CA ASP A 386 13.40 -10.76 -3.38
C ASP A 386 12.20 -10.84 -2.44
N ALA A 387 11.80 -9.73 -1.81
CA ALA A 387 10.63 -9.64 -0.94
C ALA A 387 9.27 -9.81 -1.67
N ASP A 388 9.21 -9.63 -3.00
CA ASP A 388 7.96 -9.75 -3.79
C ASP A 388 7.50 -11.21 -4.02
N THR A 389 8.21 -12.20 -3.46
CA THR A 389 7.84 -13.61 -3.57
C THR A 389 7.24 -14.09 -2.25
N GLY A 390 5.92 -14.26 -2.21
CA GLY A 390 5.22 -14.77 -1.02
C GLY A 390 5.61 -16.21 -0.66
N VAL A 391 5.46 -16.56 0.63
CA VAL A 391 5.75 -17.90 1.20
C VAL A 391 4.46 -18.63 1.54
N ALA A 392 4.48 -19.96 1.61
CA ALA A 392 3.30 -20.70 2.04
C ALA A 392 3.11 -20.57 3.55
N LYS A 393 1.86 -20.53 4.04
CA LYS A 393 1.56 -20.52 5.49
C LYS A 393 2.24 -21.67 6.25
N SER A 394 2.34 -22.84 5.62
CA SER A 394 3.09 -24.00 6.12
C SER A 394 4.56 -23.69 6.44
N ASP A 395 5.18 -22.81 5.67
CA ASP A 395 6.59 -22.43 5.85
C ASP A 395 6.75 -21.50 7.05
N VAL A 396 5.72 -20.66 7.31
CA VAL A 396 5.64 -19.75 8.45
C VAL A 396 5.51 -20.52 9.76
N ASP A 397 4.58 -21.48 9.79
CA ASP A 397 4.35 -22.33 10.96
C ASP A 397 5.61 -23.15 11.29
N PHE A 398 6.27 -23.69 10.26
CA PHE A 398 7.54 -24.39 10.41
C PHE A 398 8.64 -23.47 10.95
N ALA A 399 8.77 -22.26 10.40
CA ALA A 399 9.77 -21.30 10.86
C ALA A 399 9.56 -20.89 12.32
N ARG A 400 8.30 -20.70 12.74
CA ARG A 400 7.94 -20.37 14.13
C ARG A 400 8.37 -21.48 15.09
N GLU A 401 8.09 -22.72 14.72
CA GLU A 401 8.48 -23.85 15.56
C GLU A 401 9.99 -23.96 15.72
N VAL A 402 10.75 -23.78 14.63
CA VAL A 402 12.22 -23.81 14.70
C VAL A 402 12.75 -22.78 15.68
N VAL A 403 12.18 -21.57 15.70
CA VAL A 403 12.60 -20.50 16.63
C VAL A 403 12.25 -20.82 18.09
N ASN A 404 11.06 -21.37 18.34
CA ASN A 404 10.64 -21.76 19.69
C ASN A 404 11.56 -22.80 20.34
N GLN A 405 12.27 -23.59 19.53
CA GLN A 405 13.16 -24.65 19.97
C GLN A 405 14.64 -24.22 20.09
N LEU A 406 14.98 -22.96 19.76
CA LEU A 406 16.37 -22.48 19.81
C LEU A 406 16.91 -22.36 21.24
N ASP A 407 16.05 -22.20 22.24
CA ASP A 407 16.46 -22.09 23.66
C ASP A 407 17.25 -23.30 24.16
N ASP A 408 16.92 -24.47 23.63
CA ASP A 408 17.56 -25.72 24.04
C ASP A 408 18.91 -25.95 23.31
N GLN A 409 19.35 -24.99 22.47
CA GLN A 409 20.48 -25.14 21.54
C GLN A 409 21.70 -24.24 21.84
N GLY A 410 21.88 -23.77 23.08
CA GLY A 410 23.00 -22.91 23.49
C GLY A 410 24.42 -23.50 23.27
N ASP A 411 24.52 -24.82 23.05
CA ASP A 411 25.76 -25.49 22.68
C ASP A 411 26.13 -25.31 21.19
N LEU A 412 25.15 -25.05 20.32
CA LEU A 412 25.31 -24.94 18.88
C LEU A 412 25.29 -23.48 18.39
N LEU A 413 24.48 -22.66 19.04
CA LEU A 413 24.24 -21.27 18.66
C LEU A 413 24.89 -20.31 19.68
N ASP A 414 25.19 -19.10 19.22
CA ASP A 414 25.51 -18.00 20.12
C ASP A 414 24.21 -17.48 20.77
N ASP A 415 24.31 -17.04 22.03
CA ASP A 415 23.16 -16.51 22.78
C ASP A 415 22.58 -15.27 22.07
N ASP A 416 23.43 -14.47 21.43
CA ASP A 416 23.03 -13.30 20.64
C ASP A 416 22.16 -13.70 19.42
N VAL A 417 22.43 -14.86 18.81
CA VAL A 417 21.62 -15.38 17.70
C VAL A 417 20.24 -15.83 18.21
N ILE A 418 20.20 -16.50 19.36
CA ILE A 418 18.95 -16.96 19.98
C ILE A 418 18.08 -15.75 20.36
N GLU A 419 18.68 -14.73 20.99
CA GLU A 419 17.97 -13.51 21.42
C GLU A 419 17.42 -12.72 20.22
N GLU A 420 18.18 -12.61 19.12
CA GLU A 420 17.74 -11.88 17.92
C GLU A 420 16.57 -12.60 17.23
N PHE A 421 16.61 -13.93 17.08
CA PHE A 421 15.50 -14.70 16.48
C PHE A 421 14.23 -14.67 17.35
N LYS A 422 14.38 -14.69 18.68
CA LYS A 422 13.24 -14.53 19.60
C LYS A 422 12.62 -13.16 19.52
N THR A 423 13.44 -12.11 19.56
CA THR A 423 12.97 -10.74 19.40
C THR A 423 12.24 -10.57 18.07
N TYR A 424 12.72 -11.24 17.01
CA TYR A 424 12.06 -11.28 15.71
C TYR A 424 10.71 -12.02 15.78
N ALA A 425 10.65 -13.21 16.38
CA ALA A 425 9.41 -13.99 16.49
C ALA A 425 8.35 -13.33 17.38
N ASP A 426 8.72 -12.80 18.54
CA ASP A 426 7.81 -12.09 19.45
C ASP A 426 7.19 -10.87 18.75
N PHE A 427 8.02 -10.08 18.06
CA PHE A 427 7.56 -8.94 17.26
C PHE A 427 6.57 -9.34 16.17
N LEU A 428 6.81 -10.48 15.51
CA LEU A 428 5.98 -10.96 14.42
C LEU A 428 4.66 -11.54 14.89
N PHE A 429 4.64 -12.21 16.05
CA PHE A 429 3.54 -13.10 16.42
C PHE A 429 2.66 -12.61 17.57
N ASP A 430 3.07 -11.57 18.30
CA ASP A 430 2.21 -10.95 19.31
C ASP A 430 0.99 -10.22 18.69
N ASP A 431 1.13 -9.66 17.49
CA ASP A 431 0.08 -8.92 16.78
C ASP A 431 -0.51 -9.65 15.55
N TYR A 432 0.03 -10.81 15.18
CA TYR A 432 -0.37 -11.52 13.96
C TYR A 432 -1.56 -12.45 14.18
N VAL A 433 -2.70 -12.12 13.57
CA VAL A 433 -3.89 -12.98 13.51
C VAL A 433 -3.80 -13.87 12.26
N PRO A 434 -3.64 -15.20 12.39
CA PRO A 434 -3.55 -16.09 11.23
C PRO A 434 -4.86 -16.07 10.42
N GLN A 435 -4.76 -15.97 9.10
CA GLN A 435 -5.92 -16.23 8.23
C GLN A 435 -6.25 -17.74 8.25
N GLU A 436 -7.54 -18.07 8.29
CA GLU A 436 -8.04 -19.44 8.47
C GLU A 436 -7.78 -20.38 7.27
N ASP A 437 -7.34 -19.86 6.11
CA ASP A 437 -7.11 -20.71 4.92
C ASP A 437 -5.68 -21.27 4.86
N ASP A 438 -5.53 -22.58 5.00
CA ASP A 438 -4.26 -23.31 4.97
C ASP A 438 -3.56 -23.32 3.60
N LYS A 439 -4.24 -22.84 2.55
CA LYS A 439 -3.64 -22.67 1.21
C LYS A 439 -3.25 -21.23 0.89
N ALA A 440 -3.42 -20.30 1.82
CA ALA A 440 -3.06 -18.92 1.62
C ALA A 440 -1.53 -18.79 1.43
N VAL A 441 -1.14 -18.14 0.34
CA VAL A 441 0.21 -17.60 0.19
C VAL A 441 0.29 -16.40 1.10
N VAL A 442 1.19 -16.44 2.07
CA VAL A 442 1.51 -15.32 2.93
C VAL A 442 2.48 -14.44 2.16
N SER A 443 1.96 -13.34 1.62
CA SER A 443 2.75 -12.33 0.91
C SER A 443 3.26 -11.23 1.85
N ASP A 444 3.07 -11.37 3.17
CA ASP A 444 3.61 -10.43 4.15
C ASP A 444 5.15 -10.53 4.14
N PRO A 445 5.86 -9.46 3.73
CA PRO A 445 7.32 -9.49 3.59
C PRO A 445 8.06 -9.80 4.91
N VAL A 446 7.51 -9.40 6.05
CA VAL A 446 8.14 -9.62 7.37
C VAL A 446 8.13 -11.11 7.70
N VAL A 447 7.01 -11.76 7.37
CA VAL A 447 6.82 -13.20 7.53
C VAL A 447 7.70 -13.98 6.55
N VAL A 448 7.80 -13.53 5.29
CA VAL A 448 8.69 -14.12 4.27
C VAL A 448 10.15 -14.09 4.73
N ASP A 449 10.64 -12.94 5.21
CA ASP A 449 12.03 -12.77 5.67
C ASP A 449 12.34 -13.58 6.93
N PHE A 450 11.36 -13.73 7.83
CA PHE A 450 11.48 -14.62 8.97
C PHE A 450 11.66 -16.08 8.54
N VAL A 451 10.83 -16.55 7.60
CA VAL A 451 10.94 -17.89 7.01
C VAL A 451 12.31 -18.11 6.37
N ARG A 452 12.83 -17.10 5.64
CA ARG A 452 14.16 -17.16 5.01
C ARG A 452 15.30 -17.14 6.02
N SER A 453 15.20 -16.31 7.06
CA SER A 453 16.19 -16.26 8.14
C SER A 453 16.32 -17.62 8.83
N VAL A 454 15.18 -18.29 9.07
CA VAL A 454 15.17 -19.67 9.56
C VAL A 454 15.77 -20.63 8.52
N GLY A 455 15.48 -20.45 7.24
CA GLY A 455 16.12 -21.19 6.14
C GLY A 455 17.65 -21.06 6.12
N ASN A 456 18.17 -19.86 6.35
CA ASN A 456 19.62 -19.61 6.44
C ASN A 456 20.24 -20.28 7.65
N LEU A 457 19.58 -20.20 8.81
CA LEU A 457 19.99 -20.92 10.01
C LEU A 457 20.11 -22.42 9.74
N LEU A 458 19.05 -23.02 9.20
CA LEU A 458 19.03 -24.45 8.86
C LEU A 458 20.08 -24.80 7.79
N SER A 459 20.29 -23.92 6.81
CA SER A 459 21.31 -24.09 5.78
C SER A 459 22.72 -24.10 6.36
N VAL A 460 23.03 -23.19 7.29
CA VAL A 460 24.34 -23.13 7.96
C VAL A 460 24.57 -24.37 8.81
N VAL A 461 23.55 -24.79 9.58
CA VAL A 461 23.61 -26.02 10.39
C VAL A 461 23.76 -27.27 9.51
N ALA A 462 23.10 -27.31 8.34
CA ALA A 462 23.16 -28.44 7.41
C ALA A 462 24.38 -28.43 6.48
N LYS A 463 25.08 -27.31 6.33
CA LYS A 463 26.20 -27.14 5.38
C LYS A 463 27.29 -28.22 5.48
N PRO A 464 27.75 -28.62 6.68
CA PRO A 464 28.73 -29.70 6.82
C PRO A 464 28.24 -31.05 6.27
N VAL A 465 26.93 -31.31 6.33
CA VAL A 465 26.28 -32.52 5.80
C VAL A 465 26.19 -32.45 4.28
N VAL A 466 25.74 -31.31 3.74
CA VAL A 466 25.60 -31.08 2.29
C VAL A 466 26.96 -31.15 1.58
N ASP A 467 27.99 -30.53 2.12
CA ASP A 467 29.34 -30.54 1.52
C ASP A 467 29.95 -31.95 1.52
N CYS A 468 29.65 -32.74 2.56
CA CYS A 468 30.12 -34.12 2.65
C CYS A 468 29.32 -35.04 1.69
N ALA A 469 28.00 -34.84 1.56
CA ALA A 469 27.16 -35.52 0.56
C ALA A 469 27.65 -35.29 -0.88
N ARG A 470 28.03 -34.05 -1.21
CA ARG A 470 28.60 -33.70 -2.53
C ARG A 470 29.90 -34.44 -2.81
N LYS A 471 30.80 -34.54 -1.82
CA LYS A 471 32.07 -35.28 -1.93
C LYS A 471 31.85 -36.80 -2.10
N VAL A 472 30.87 -37.38 -1.40
CA VAL A 472 30.49 -38.79 -1.55
C VAL A 472 29.90 -39.06 -2.94
N ARG A 473 29.02 -38.18 -3.45
CA ARG A 473 28.44 -38.29 -4.81
C ARG A 473 29.50 -38.17 -5.90
N ALA A 474 30.56 -37.40 -5.67
CA ALA A 474 31.70 -37.29 -6.58
C ALA A 474 32.64 -38.52 -6.56
N GLY A 475 32.32 -39.57 -5.81
CA GLY A 475 33.09 -40.82 -5.78
C GLY A 475 34.37 -40.75 -4.96
N VAL A 476 34.52 -39.74 -4.10
CA VAL A 476 35.73 -39.55 -3.30
C VAL A 476 35.67 -40.46 -2.06
N ASP A 477 36.34 -41.62 -2.13
CA ASP A 477 36.82 -42.52 -1.05
C ASP A 477 35.88 -42.94 0.12
N ALA A 478 36.07 -44.17 0.62
CA ALA A 478 35.26 -44.76 1.70
C ALA A 478 35.34 -43.99 3.05
N LEU A 479 36.42 -43.25 3.26
CA LEU A 479 36.62 -42.36 4.40
C LEU A 479 35.64 -41.18 4.41
N ASN A 480 35.26 -40.63 3.24
CA ASN A 480 34.27 -39.55 3.18
C ASN A 480 32.85 -40.07 3.41
N ARG A 481 32.57 -41.34 3.10
CA ARG A 481 31.27 -41.96 3.38
C ARG A 481 31.04 -42.10 4.89
N LYS A 482 32.03 -42.59 5.64
CA LYS A 482 31.94 -42.66 7.11
C LYS A 482 31.89 -41.27 7.76
N ALA A 483 32.63 -40.30 7.23
CA ALA A 483 32.59 -38.92 7.70
C ALA A 483 31.23 -38.25 7.40
N PHE A 484 30.60 -38.59 6.27
CA PHE A 484 29.25 -38.16 5.93
C PHE A 484 28.22 -38.79 6.86
N GLU A 485 28.29 -40.10 7.08
CA GLU A 485 27.41 -40.84 7.99
C GLU A 485 27.50 -40.26 9.42
N TRP A 486 28.71 -39.99 9.93
CA TRP A 486 28.91 -39.37 11.25
C TRP A 486 28.35 -37.95 11.33
N ARG A 487 28.58 -37.10 10.33
CA ARG A 487 28.07 -35.71 10.31
C ARG A 487 26.55 -35.65 10.12
N ALA A 488 26.00 -36.50 9.26
CA ALA A 488 24.57 -36.64 9.08
C ALA A 488 23.92 -37.13 10.37
N GLN A 489 24.51 -38.12 11.04
CA GLN A 489 24.02 -38.62 12.33
C GLN A 489 24.05 -37.54 13.42
N ARG A 490 25.11 -36.72 13.48
CA ARG A 490 25.15 -35.59 14.43
C ARG A 490 24.11 -34.51 14.12
N PHE A 491 23.94 -34.17 12.86
CA PHE A 491 22.90 -33.23 12.41
C PHE A 491 21.49 -33.74 12.75
N LEU A 492 21.27 -35.05 12.67
CA LEU A 492 19.99 -35.65 13.05
C LEU A 492 19.76 -35.70 14.55
N ILE A 493 20.79 -36.02 15.34
CA ILE A 493 20.70 -35.94 16.79
C ILE A 493 20.34 -34.51 17.18
N GLN A 494 20.97 -33.51 16.55
CA GLN A 494 20.61 -32.11 16.76
C GLN A 494 19.16 -31.81 16.34
N LEU A 495 18.68 -32.29 15.19
CA LEU A 495 17.29 -32.09 14.76
C LEU A 495 16.25 -32.86 15.60
N GLU A 496 16.63 -34.02 16.14
CA GLU A 496 15.81 -34.86 17.01
C GLU A 496 15.73 -34.27 18.42
N ASP A 497 16.85 -33.76 18.93
CA ASP A 497 16.92 -33.00 20.19
C ASP A 497 16.11 -31.69 20.11
N MET A 498 16.02 -31.08 18.92
CA MET A 498 15.09 -29.98 18.68
C MET A 498 13.62 -30.46 18.65
N GLY A 499 13.33 -31.69 18.22
CA GLY A 499 11.95 -32.17 18.02
C GLY A 499 11.40 -31.84 16.63
N LEU A 500 12.26 -31.45 15.69
CA LEU A 500 11.90 -31.06 14.32
C LEU A 500 11.76 -32.24 13.36
N MET A 501 12.22 -33.44 13.73
CA MET A 501 12.32 -34.58 12.81
C MET A 501 10.96 -34.99 12.21
N ASP A 502 9.91 -35.10 13.00
CA ASP A 502 8.59 -35.47 12.52
C ASP A 502 7.94 -34.36 11.67
N MET A 503 8.19 -33.10 12.01
CA MET A 503 7.75 -31.95 11.21
C MET A 503 8.49 -31.88 9.88
N LEU A 504 9.82 -31.94 9.89
CA LEU A 504 10.63 -31.97 8.68
C LEU A 504 10.21 -33.11 7.74
N ILE A 505 9.83 -34.27 8.28
CA ILE A 505 9.29 -35.39 7.49
C ILE A 505 7.91 -35.08 6.90
N ALA A 506 7.05 -34.36 7.63
CA ALA A 506 5.73 -33.93 7.16
C ALA A 506 5.80 -32.79 6.11
N TYR A 507 6.78 -31.90 6.24
CA TYR A 507 6.96 -30.71 5.38
C TYR A 507 7.91 -30.93 4.19
N ALA A 508 8.79 -31.94 4.24
CA ALA A 508 9.69 -32.32 3.15
C ALA A 508 8.91 -32.85 1.93
N GLY A 509 8.40 -31.92 1.13
CA GLY A 509 7.65 -32.20 -0.11
C GLY A 509 6.51 -31.22 -0.40
N SER A 510 6.06 -30.45 0.59
CA SER A 510 4.99 -29.45 0.45
C SER A 510 5.50 -28.00 0.43
N SER A 511 6.63 -27.73 1.08
CA SER A 511 7.29 -26.43 1.12
C SER A 511 8.19 -26.19 -0.10
N ARG A 512 8.12 -25.00 -0.73
CA ARG A 512 9.07 -24.60 -1.78
C ARG A 512 10.43 -24.17 -1.20
N GLU A 513 10.42 -23.42 -0.09
CA GLU A 513 11.64 -22.84 0.51
C GLU A 513 12.51 -23.90 1.19
N PHE A 514 11.90 -24.91 1.83
CA PHE A 514 12.62 -25.98 2.53
C PHE A 514 12.77 -27.27 1.73
N ALA A 515 12.36 -27.28 0.45
CA ALA A 515 12.38 -28.48 -0.41
C ALA A 515 13.76 -29.14 -0.50
N TRP A 516 14.85 -28.36 -0.34
CA TRP A 516 16.22 -28.85 -0.43
C TRP A 516 16.60 -29.81 0.71
N LEU A 517 15.87 -29.81 1.83
CA LEU A 517 16.08 -30.73 2.95
C LEU A 517 15.56 -32.14 2.66
N ALA A 518 14.56 -32.28 1.78
CA ALA A 518 13.91 -33.55 1.45
C ALA A 518 14.89 -34.69 1.06
N PRO A 519 15.86 -34.50 0.14
CA PRO A 519 16.82 -35.55 -0.19
C PRO A 519 17.73 -35.95 0.98
N ILE A 520 18.04 -35.03 1.90
CA ILE A 520 18.86 -35.30 3.10
C ILE A 520 18.05 -36.20 4.06
N ILE A 521 16.81 -35.80 4.33
CA ILE A 521 15.88 -36.55 5.20
C ILE A 521 15.58 -37.94 4.63
N ALA A 522 15.33 -38.04 3.31
CA ALA A 522 15.04 -39.31 2.65
C ALA A 522 16.23 -40.28 2.70
N TYR A 523 17.45 -39.78 2.47
CA TYR A 523 18.68 -40.59 2.56
C TYR A 523 18.85 -41.17 3.98
N VAL A 524 18.65 -40.32 4.98
CA VAL A 524 18.73 -40.68 6.39
C VAL A 524 17.69 -41.73 6.78
N ARG A 525 16.43 -41.52 6.38
CA ARG A 525 15.32 -42.44 6.68
C ARG A 525 15.56 -43.83 6.11
N GLY A 526 16.19 -43.91 4.94
CA GLY A 526 16.61 -45.17 4.34
C GLY A 526 17.65 -45.92 5.16
N LYS A 527 18.47 -45.22 5.95
CA LYS A 527 19.55 -45.80 6.76
C LYS A 527 19.18 -46.14 8.19
N MET A 528 18.21 -45.45 8.80
CA MET A 528 17.70 -45.80 10.15
C MET A 528 16.76 -47.02 10.15
N ARG A 529 16.27 -47.42 8.97
CA ARG A 529 15.44 -48.63 8.80
C ARG A 529 16.24 -49.90 8.47
N ASP A 530 17.50 -49.73 8.08
CA ASP A 530 18.49 -50.80 7.90
C ASP A 530 19.23 -51.03 9.23
#